data_AF-A0A8S3EGX4-F1
#
_entry.id   AF-A0A8S3EGX4-F1
#
_cell.length_a   1.000
_cell.length_b   1.000
_cell.length_c   1.000
_cell.angle_alpha   90.00
_cell.angle_beta   90.00
_cell.angle_gamma   90.00
#
_symmetry.space_group_name_H-M   'P 1'
#
loop_
_entity.id
_entity.type
_entity.pdbx_description
1 polymer ?
#
loop_
_entity_poly.entity_id
_entity_poly.type
_entity_poly.pdbx_seq_one_letter_code
_entity_poly.pdbx_strand_id
1 'polypeptide(L)'
;MTNKNCHNIQCSESTCLNGGVCSRKDNGISFCQCPANFYGHHCELLVVNTRHSQATMDTCQINNCSSKRNNNRCDHECNFAPCQFDNYECTLKRDPWDLCPINDCWRLFRNGQCDEKCNIKECLLDGFDCDRQLSTCNISYCQSVVLNGICNHECNKIGCDYDRDDCVPTYNDGLLGTIVLQLEITKETFDKRKESFLQRFSSILNSPVKISLNKDGSELILPWYKDGNDKTKPIGIKIYITILKTCNSSNSSNCQFDSVRQSVDYLGALQQNGELAERLQMPISDINILPDSAQPVKDKSKYIYLVTIIPCVLVLTLLVGYGLMQRPRRLIKAPVWFPTTLIDENKRETSWINRIKTKNTNFDVSNNKKQKLDHQSLSPDCETMPTNTLNIPGGPNGDINILE
;
A
#
# COMPACT_ATOMS: atom_id res chain seq x y z
N MET A 1 -8.75 39.77 14.98
CA MET A 1 -7.36 39.51 15.38
C MET A 1 -7.37 38.53 16.54
N THR A 2 -7.31 37.24 16.27
CA THR A 2 -7.24 36.20 17.30
C THR A 2 -5.84 35.61 17.27
N ASN A 3 -5.09 35.91 18.32
CA ASN A 3 -3.71 35.52 18.54
C ASN A 3 -3.63 33.99 18.68
N LYS A 4 -3.18 33.30 17.62
CA LYS A 4 -2.85 31.88 17.67
C LYS A 4 -1.50 31.75 18.37
N ASN A 5 -1.52 31.45 19.66
CA ASN A 5 -0.36 30.91 20.35
C ASN A 5 -0.07 29.52 19.76
N CYS A 6 0.75 29.48 18.72
CA CYS A 6 1.54 28.29 18.42
C CYS A 6 2.44 28.07 19.63
N HIS A 7 2.31 26.92 20.30
CA HIS A 7 3.29 26.49 21.29
C HIS A 7 4.57 26.14 20.51
N ASN A 8 5.33 27.18 20.17
CA ASN A 8 6.74 27.04 19.83
C ASN A 8 7.38 26.63 21.15
N ILE A 9 7.91 25.42 21.27
CA ILE A 9 8.60 25.02 22.48
C ILE A 9 9.90 25.83 22.52
N GLN A 10 9.81 27.02 23.11
CA GLN A 10 10.96 27.82 23.47
C GLN A 10 11.56 27.17 24.70
N CYS A 11 12.66 26.44 24.55
CA CYS A 11 13.45 26.08 25.71
C CYS A 11 14.01 27.36 26.34
N SER A 12 14.08 27.36 27.67
CA SER A 12 14.89 28.26 28.48
C SER A 12 15.97 27.45 29.18
N GLU A 13 16.96 28.08 29.81
CA GLU A 13 17.95 27.37 30.64
C GLU A 13 17.30 26.54 31.76
N SER A 14 16.07 26.86 32.17
CA SER A 14 15.31 26.08 33.16
C SER A 14 14.48 24.93 32.56
N THR A 15 14.33 24.88 31.23
CA THR A 15 13.57 23.84 30.53
C THR A 15 14.45 22.61 30.29
N CYS A 16 15.74 22.81 30.03
CA CYS A 16 16.70 21.74 29.84
C CYS A 16 17.20 21.23 31.20
N LEU A 17 16.82 20.01 31.54
CA LEU A 17 17.16 19.35 32.79
C LEU A 17 18.58 18.79 32.75
N ASN A 18 19.07 18.37 33.91
CA ASN A 18 20.34 17.65 34.06
C ASN A 18 21.57 18.33 33.43
N GLY A 19 21.59 19.66 33.40
CA GLY A 19 22.68 20.43 32.81
C GLY A 19 22.62 20.57 31.28
N GLY A 20 21.47 20.27 30.67
CA GLY A 20 21.18 20.57 29.28
C GLY A 20 21.29 22.07 28.97
N VAL A 21 21.84 22.39 27.80
CA VAL A 21 21.99 23.78 27.33
C VAL A 21 20.91 24.04 26.28
N CYS A 22 20.10 25.08 26.47
CA CYS A 22 19.13 25.47 25.46
C CYS A 22 19.83 26.17 24.28
N SER A 23 19.79 25.53 23.11
CA SER A 23 20.40 26.02 21.88
C SER A 23 19.31 26.43 20.89
N ARG A 24 19.54 27.50 20.12
CA ARG A 24 18.61 27.96 19.05
C ARG A 24 19.17 27.61 17.67
N LYS A 25 18.33 27.03 16.81
CA LYS A 25 18.60 26.81 15.39
C LYS A 25 18.35 28.10 14.60
N ASP A 26 18.95 28.20 13.41
CA ASP A 26 18.82 29.36 12.50
C ASP A 26 17.38 29.62 12.03
N ASN A 27 16.52 28.60 12.10
CA ASN A 27 15.09 28.69 11.79
C ASN A 27 14.22 29.16 12.98
N GLY A 28 14.84 29.58 14.09
CA GLY A 28 14.16 30.08 15.29
C GLY A 28 13.62 29.01 16.24
N ILE A 29 13.79 27.72 15.92
CA ILE A 29 13.41 26.59 16.80
C ILE A 29 14.51 26.39 17.84
N SER A 30 14.13 26.29 19.11
CA SER A 30 15.06 26.01 20.21
C SER A 30 14.95 24.57 20.70
N PHE A 31 16.05 23.95 21.07
CA PHE A 31 16.13 22.57 21.55
C PHE A 31 17.15 22.44 22.69
N CYS A 32 17.00 21.42 23.52
CA CYS A 32 17.96 21.13 24.58
C CYS A 32 19.12 20.30 24.05
N GLN A 33 20.33 20.84 24.18
CA GLN A 33 21.56 20.12 23.93
C GLN A 33 22.00 19.42 25.21
N CYS A 34 21.86 18.10 25.24
CA CYS A 34 22.08 17.34 26.45
C CYS A 34 23.56 17.04 26.71
N PRO A 35 24.03 17.18 27.96
CA PRO A 35 25.37 16.74 28.34
C PRO A 35 25.50 15.23 28.18
N ALA A 36 26.75 14.76 28.13
CA ALA A 36 27.04 13.33 28.07
C ALA A 36 26.26 12.61 29.17
N ASN A 37 25.60 11.51 28.77
CA ASN A 37 24.76 10.67 29.63
C ASN A 37 23.35 11.17 29.88
N PHE A 38 22.90 12.22 29.19
CA PHE A 38 21.51 12.65 29.28
C PHE A 38 20.86 12.75 27.90
N TYR A 39 19.57 12.43 27.83
CA TYR A 39 18.76 12.35 26.62
C TYR A 39 17.31 12.78 26.88
N GLY A 40 16.52 12.84 25.83
CA GLY A 40 15.13 13.33 25.89
C GLY A 40 15.03 14.79 25.46
N HIS A 41 13.81 15.23 25.19
CA HIS A 41 13.53 16.57 24.66
C HIS A 41 14.03 17.68 25.59
N HIS A 42 14.03 17.41 26.89
CA HIS A 42 14.52 18.28 27.96
C HIS A 42 15.72 17.69 28.69
N CYS A 43 16.45 16.72 28.13
CA CYS A 43 17.57 16.06 28.82
C CYS A 43 17.18 15.37 30.14
N GLU A 44 15.91 15.01 30.30
CA GLU A 44 15.32 14.43 31.50
C GLU A 44 15.78 12.99 31.76
N LEU A 45 16.26 12.29 30.74
CA LEU A 45 16.61 10.89 30.79
C LEU A 45 18.11 10.73 31.08
N LEU A 46 18.46 9.99 32.13
CA LEU A 46 19.84 9.66 32.48
C LEU A 46 20.24 8.29 31.95
N VAL A 47 21.32 8.22 31.17
CA VAL A 47 22.09 7.00 30.91
C VAL A 47 23.15 6.90 31.98
N VAL A 48 22.93 6.09 33.02
CA VAL A 48 23.88 5.98 34.13
C VAL A 48 25.23 5.49 33.59
N ASN A 49 26.20 6.40 33.54
CA ASN A 49 27.57 6.12 33.16
C ASN A 49 28.35 5.84 34.44
N THR A 50 28.26 4.60 34.92
CA THR A 50 29.20 4.12 35.91
C THR A 50 30.57 4.07 35.25
N ARG A 51 31.37 5.11 35.50
CA ARG A 51 32.80 5.28 35.22
C ARG A 51 33.42 4.14 34.40
N HIS A 52 33.74 4.44 33.15
CA HIS A 52 34.20 3.57 32.05
C HIS A 52 33.06 3.07 31.17
N SER A 53 32.85 3.82 30.08
CA SER A 53 32.51 3.30 28.74
C SER A 53 31.77 1.96 28.71
N GLN A 54 30.44 2.02 28.63
CA GLN A 54 29.50 1.09 28.00
C GLN A 54 28.23 1.09 28.85
N ALA A 55 27.08 1.36 28.23
CA ALA A 55 25.85 0.76 28.71
C ALA A 55 26.07 -0.76 28.59
N THR A 56 26.54 -1.39 29.66
CA THR A 56 26.74 -2.85 29.70
C THR A 56 25.39 -3.51 29.97
N MET A 57 25.32 -4.83 29.78
CA MET A 57 24.15 -5.64 30.15
C MET A 57 23.69 -5.37 31.60
N ASP A 58 24.58 -4.87 32.46
CA ASP A 58 24.32 -4.52 33.86
C ASP A 58 23.33 -3.37 34.02
N THR A 59 23.30 -2.39 33.09
CA THR A 59 22.34 -1.27 33.15
C THR A 59 20.89 -1.78 33.03
N CYS A 60 20.67 -2.79 32.21
CA CYS A 60 19.35 -3.43 32.08
C CYS A 60 18.89 -4.10 33.37
N GLN A 61 19.83 -4.73 34.10
CA GLN A 61 19.54 -5.36 35.38
C GLN A 61 19.26 -4.32 36.46
N ILE A 62 20.03 -3.24 36.52
CA ILE A 62 19.85 -2.12 37.46
C ILE A 62 18.46 -1.50 37.32
N ASN A 63 18.01 -1.27 36.08
CA ASN A 63 16.70 -0.67 35.80
C ASN A 63 15.54 -1.69 35.80
N ASN A 64 15.83 -2.96 36.11
CA ASN A 64 14.90 -4.08 36.13
C ASN A 64 14.09 -4.20 34.82
N CYS A 65 14.76 -4.00 33.69
CA CYS A 65 14.11 -3.94 32.38
C CYS A 65 13.41 -5.25 32.02
N SER A 66 13.93 -6.40 32.46
CA SER A 66 13.29 -7.72 32.25
C SER A 66 11.83 -7.78 32.72
N SER A 67 11.47 -7.06 33.79
CA SER A 67 10.10 -7.02 34.33
C SER A 67 9.17 -6.04 33.60
N LYS A 68 9.74 -5.16 32.79
CA LYS A 68 9.04 -4.07 32.09
C LYS A 68 8.72 -4.42 30.65
N ARG A 69 9.43 -5.38 30.05
CA ARG A 69 9.17 -5.90 28.70
C ARG A 69 7.72 -6.36 28.52
N ASN A 70 7.18 -6.10 27.33
CA ASN A 70 5.84 -6.48 26.85
C ASN A 70 4.67 -5.87 27.63
N ASN A 71 4.86 -4.72 28.25
CA ASN A 71 3.80 -3.99 28.95
C ASN A 71 3.04 -3.00 28.02
N ASN A 72 3.37 -2.96 26.73
CA ASN A 72 2.94 -2.01 25.69
C ASN A 72 3.19 -0.55 26.05
N ARG A 73 4.24 -0.28 26.81
CA ARG A 73 4.69 1.05 27.19
C ARG A 73 6.17 1.16 26.87
N CYS A 74 6.61 2.34 26.45
CA CYS A 74 8.03 2.65 26.38
C CYS A 74 8.50 3.11 27.77
N ASP A 75 9.26 2.26 28.47
CA ASP A 75 9.96 2.63 29.69
C ASP A 75 11.32 3.22 29.30
N HIS A 76 11.44 4.55 29.37
CA HIS A 76 12.58 5.29 28.86
C HIS A 76 13.91 4.93 29.53
N GLU A 77 13.88 4.48 30.78
CA GLU A 77 15.05 3.94 31.48
C GLU A 77 15.55 2.60 30.92
N CYS A 78 14.82 1.97 29.99
CA CYS A 78 15.19 0.75 29.28
C CYS A 78 15.40 1.00 27.77
N ASN A 79 15.26 2.26 27.34
CA ASN A 79 15.35 2.69 25.94
C ASN A 79 16.82 2.85 25.46
N PHE A 80 17.55 1.74 25.38
CA PHE A 80 18.90 1.72 24.81
C PHE A 80 19.21 0.38 24.14
N ALA A 81 20.15 0.39 23.19
CA ALA A 81 20.44 -0.77 22.34
C ALA A 81 20.74 -2.08 23.10
N PRO A 82 21.57 -2.10 24.17
CA PRO A 82 21.78 -3.30 25.00
C PRO A 82 20.51 -3.88 25.64
N CYS A 83 19.51 -3.04 25.93
CA CYS A 83 18.20 -3.45 26.46
C CYS A 83 17.16 -3.69 25.36
N GLN A 84 17.59 -3.68 24.09
CA GLN A 84 16.73 -3.77 22.92
C GLN A 84 15.64 -2.69 22.94
N PHE A 85 15.94 -1.47 23.40
CA PHE A 85 14.99 -0.36 23.44
C PHE A 85 13.66 -0.71 24.12
N ASP A 86 13.76 -1.30 25.32
CA ASP A 86 12.64 -1.86 26.08
C ASP A 86 11.86 -2.93 25.29
N ASN A 87 12.58 -3.97 24.84
CA ASN A 87 12.02 -4.99 23.95
C ASN A 87 11.30 -4.43 22.71
N TYR A 88 11.86 -3.34 22.18
CA TYR A 88 11.41 -2.58 21.03
C TYR A 88 10.08 -1.85 21.22
N GLU A 89 9.56 -1.75 22.45
CA GLU A 89 8.34 -1.00 22.77
C GLU A 89 8.53 0.51 22.55
N CYS A 90 9.78 1.00 22.64
CA CYS A 90 10.15 2.37 22.31
C CYS A 90 10.39 2.61 20.80
N THR A 91 10.51 1.57 19.97
CA THR A 91 10.92 1.67 18.56
C THR A 91 9.92 1.02 17.59
N LEU A 92 8.63 1.05 17.92
CA LEU A 92 7.56 0.47 17.11
C LEU A 92 7.72 -1.05 16.87
N LYS A 93 8.13 -1.78 17.92
CA LYS A 93 8.25 -3.25 17.97
C LYS A 93 9.26 -3.85 16.99
N ARG A 94 10.25 -3.07 16.57
CA ARG A 94 11.37 -3.49 15.72
C ARG A 94 12.66 -2.80 16.11
N ASP A 95 13.79 -3.33 15.67
CA ASP A 95 15.08 -2.67 15.80
C ASP A 95 15.33 -1.76 14.58
N PRO A 96 15.35 -0.43 14.73
CA PRO A 96 15.62 0.48 13.61
C PRO A 96 17.06 0.40 13.08
N TRP A 97 17.98 -0.14 13.87
CA TRP A 97 19.42 -0.01 13.67
C TRP A 97 20.08 -1.33 13.26
N ASP A 98 19.30 -2.39 13.01
CA ASP A 98 19.81 -3.73 12.73
C ASP A 98 20.62 -3.81 11.42
N LEU A 99 20.35 -2.94 10.45
CA LEU A 99 21.10 -2.81 9.21
C LEU A 99 22.33 -1.92 9.34
N CYS A 100 22.42 -1.08 10.38
CA CYS A 100 23.48 -0.09 10.52
C CYS A 100 24.81 -0.73 10.93
N PRO A 101 25.88 -0.63 10.11
CA PRO A 101 27.18 -1.21 10.45
C PRO A 101 27.91 -0.46 11.57
N ILE A 102 27.44 0.74 11.94
CA ILE A 102 28.10 1.63 12.88
C ILE A 102 27.31 1.64 14.19
N ASN A 103 27.95 1.14 15.25
CA ASN A 103 27.37 1.18 16.59
C ASN A 103 27.17 2.62 17.07
N ASP A 104 26.20 2.82 17.97
CA ASP A 104 25.91 4.09 18.64
C ASP A 104 25.32 5.22 17.79
N CYS A 105 25.05 5.01 16.49
CA CYS A 105 24.32 5.99 15.67
C CYS A 105 22.93 6.31 16.23
N TRP A 106 22.31 5.38 16.97
CA TRP A 106 21.06 5.60 17.71
C TRP A 106 21.10 6.73 18.74
N ARG A 107 22.29 7.16 19.19
CA ARG A 107 22.51 8.29 20.11
C ARG A 107 22.76 9.61 19.39
N LEU A 108 23.22 9.53 18.15
CA LEU A 108 23.58 10.66 17.30
C LEU A 108 22.43 11.06 16.38
N PHE A 109 21.53 10.12 16.10
CA PHE A 109 20.36 10.33 15.27
C PHE A 109 19.58 11.59 15.65
N ARG A 110 19.52 12.53 14.70
CA ARG A 110 18.74 13.75 14.81
C ARG A 110 19.16 14.67 15.97
N ASN A 111 20.44 14.63 16.37
CA ASN A 111 21.00 15.48 17.42
C ASN A 111 21.18 16.95 17.00
N GLY A 112 20.91 17.29 15.73
CA GLY A 112 21.04 18.61 15.14
C GLY A 112 22.44 18.95 14.62
N GLN A 113 23.38 18.01 14.66
CA GLN A 113 24.73 18.10 14.12
C GLN A 113 24.88 17.04 13.03
N CYS A 114 25.60 17.38 11.95
CA CYS A 114 25.86 16.40 10.90
C CYS A 114 26.98 15.46 11.34
N ASP A 115 26.62 14.23 11.68
CA ASP A 115 27.52 13.12 11.96
C ASP A 115 27.72 12.29 10.69
N GLU A 116 28.70 12.69 9.86
CA GLU A 116 28.95 12.10 8.54
C GLU A 116 29.09 10.56 8.55
N LYS A 117 29.56 9.98 9.66
CA LYS A 117 29.65 8.53 9.82
C LYS A 117 28.28 7.86 9.86
N CYS A 118 27.30 8.47 10.52
CA CYS A 118 25.93 7.97 10.62
C CYS A 118 25.06 8.38 9.42
N ASN A 119 25.57 9.25 8.54
CA ASN A 119 24.87 9.71 7.34
C ASN A 119 24.95 8.70 6.18
N ILE A 120 24.51 7.47 6.43
CA ILE A 120 24.33 6.41 5.43
C ILE A 120 22.92 5.84 5.55
N LYS A 121 22.40 5.22 4.47
CA LYS A 121 21.00 4.77 4.42
C LYS A 121 20.68 3.72 5.48
N GLU A 122 21.62 2.82 5.71
CA GLU A 122 21.54 1.76 6.70
C GLU A 122 21.49 2.30 8.14
N CYS A 123 22.04 3.50 8.35
CA CYS A 123 22.01 4.23 9.62
C CYS A 123 21.05 5.43 9.55
N LEU A 124 19.99 5.30 8.74
CA LEU A 124 18.85 6.22 8.73
C LEU A 124 19.23 7.69 8.44
N LEU A 125 20.30 7.89 7.66
CA LEU A 125 20.76 9.19 7.15
C LEU A 125 20.98 10.23 8.25
N ASP A 126 21.45 9.79 9.42
CA ASP A 126 21.68 10.66 10.58
C ASP A 126 20.47 11.55 10.94
N GLY A 127 19.26 11.03 10.76
CA GLY A 127 18.05 11.82 11.04
C GLY A 127 17.83 13.02 10.11
N PHE A 128 18.52 13.05 8.97
CA PHE A 128 18.62 14.18 8.03
C PHE A 128 19.34 15.41 8.57
N ASP A 129 20.20 15.28 9.60
CA ASP A 129 20.97 16.43 10.12
C ASP A 129 22.04 16.94 9.14
N CYS A 130 22.53 16.07 8.26
CA CYS A 130 23.45 16.43 7.18
C CYS A 130 22.77 17.07 5.97
N ASP A 131 21.45 16.90 5.81
CA ASP A 131 20.70 17.49 4.72
C ASP A 131 20.46 18.98 5.00
N ARG A 132 21.39 19.81 4.52
CA ARG A 132 21.26 21.28 4.52
C ARG A 132 20.22 21.80 3.52
N GLN A 133 19.19 21.03 3.20
CA GLN A 133 18.10 21.50 2.35
C GLN A 133 17.19 22.44 3.14
N LEU A 134 17.65 23.70 3.27
CA LEU A 134 16.79 24.86 3.31
C LEU A 134 16.08 24.94 1.96
N SER A 135 15.07 24.11 1.75
CA SER A 135 14.10 24.34 0.70
C SER A 135 13.34 25.61 1.07
N THR A 136 13.80 26.76 0.57
CA THR A 136 13.00 27.97 0.57
C THR A 136 11.76 27.67 -0.26
N CYS A 137 10.68 27.35 0.45
CA CYS A 137 9.38 27.13 -0.12
C CYS A 137 8.60 28.42 -0.02
N ASN A 138 8.12 28.95 -1.14
CA ASN A 138 7.05 29.94 -1.06
C ASN A 138 5.74 29.21 -0.77
N ILE A 139 5.50 28.96 0.52
CA ILE A 139 4.36 28.16 1.00
C ILE A 139 3.05 28.73 0.46
N SER A 140 2.89 30.05 0.41
CA SER A 140 1.67 30.69 -0.08
C SER A 140 1.41 30.44 -1.56
N TYR A 141 2.47 30.44 -2.38
CA TYR A 141 2.35 30.10 -3.80
C TYR A 141 2.02 28.62 -3.98
N CYS A 142 2.79 27.72 -3.35
CA CYS A 142 2.57 26.29 -3.50
C CYS A 142 1.17 25.88 -3.03
N GLN A 143 0.68 26.43 -1.91
CA GLN A 143 -0.70 26.21 -1.45
C GLN A 143 -1.78 26.70 -2.42
N SER A 144 -1.47 27.65 -3.31
CA SER A 144 -2.42 28.16 -4.30
C SER A 144 -2.48 27.34 -5.60
N VAL A 145 -1.49 26.47 -5.82
CA VAL A 145 -1.37 25.68 -7.07
C VAL A 145 -1.55 24.18 -6.86
N VAL A 146 -1.70 23.69 -5.62
CA VAL A 146 -1.94 22.26 -5.36
C VAL A 146 -3.23 21.72 -6.00
N LEU A 147 -3.19 20.44 -6.42
CA LEU A 147 -4.32 19.67 -6.98
C LEU A 147 -4.92 20.27 -8.26
N ASN A 148 -4.10 20.97 -9.05
CA ASN A 148 -4.53 21.57 -10.31
C ASN A 148 -4.27 20.63 -11.52
N GLY A 149 -3.62 19.47 -11.30
CA GLY A 149 -3.24 18.51 -12.32
C GLY A 149 -1.99 18.89 -13.13
N ILE A 150 -1.26 19.93 -12.72
CA ILE A 150 -0.07 20.46 -13.37
C ILE A 150 1.11 20.34 -12.42
N CYS A 151 2.12 19.56 -12.79
CA CYS A 151 3.33 19.46 -11.98
C CYS A 151 4.12 20.78 -11.95
N ASN A 152 4.03 21.50 -10.84
CA ASN A 152 4.86 22.64 -10.50
C ASN A 152 6.15 22.16 -9.83
N HIS A 153 7.20 21.97 -10.63
CA HIS A 153 8.51 21.50 -10.15
C HIS A 153 9.12 22.34 -9.01
N GLU A 154 8.77 23.63 -8.91
CA GLU A 154 9.21 24.51 -7.81
C GLU A 154 8.59 24.14 -6.45
N CYS A 155 7.40 23.52 -6.47
CA CYS A 155 6.67 22.99 -5.32
C CYS A 155 6.90 21.48 -5.14
N ASN A 156 7.47 20.81 -6.15
CA ASN A 156 7.83 19.40 -6.09
C ASN A 156 9.17 19.14 -5.36
N LYS A 157 9.28 19.61 -4.13
CA LYS A 157 10.48 19.45 -3.31
C LYS A 157 10.12 19.24 -1.84
N ILE A 158 11.08 18.75 -1.06
CA ILE A 158 11.00 18.64 0.40
C ILE A 158 10.53 20.00 0.97
N GLY A 159 9.63 19.98 1.95
CA GLY A 159 9.09 21.19 2.59
C GLY A 159 8.03 21.97 1.78
N CYS A 160 7.72 21.57 0.54
CA CYS A 160 6.63 22.13 -0.28
C CYS A 160 5.51 21.11 -0.58
N ASP A 161 5.42 20.04 0.22
CA ASP A 161 4.42 18.97 0.08
C ASP A 161 4.41 18.26 -1.29
N TYR A 162 5.51 18.33 -2.04
CA TYR A 162 5.65 17.70 -3.36
C TYR A 162 4.52 18.04 -4.34
N ASP A 163 4.08 19.30 -4.31
CA ASP A 163 2.97 19.79 -5.15
C ASP A 163 1.69 18.93 -5.02
N ARG A 164 1.51 18.29 -3.85
CA ARG A 164 0.34 17.51 -3.43
C ARG A 164 -0.20 16.59 -4.53
N ASP A 165 0.71 15.86 -5.17
CA ASP A 165 0.47 14.79 -6.17
C ASP A 165 0.47 15.19 -7.64
N ASP A 166 0.50 16.47 -7.98
CA ASP A 166 0.49 16.90 -9.38
C ASP A 166 1.73 16.43 -10.16
N CYS A 167 2.81 16.14 -9.43
CA CYS A 167 4.08 15.64 -9.97
C CYS A 167 4.30 14.13 -9.85
N VAL A 168 3.38 13.39 -9.21
CA VAL A 168 3.54 11.95 -9.03
C VAL A 168 3.20 11.25 -10.35
N PRO A 169 4.12 10.46 -10.94
CA PRO A 169 3.81 9.72 -12.16
C PRO A 169 2.68 8.72 -11.89
N THR A 170 1.70 8.69 -12.80
CA THR A 170 0.47 7.88 -12.70
C THR A 170 0.69 6.35 -12.82
N TYR A 171 1.95 5.89 -12.84
CA TYR A 171 2.32 4.48 -13.07
C TYR A 171 3.33 3.95 -12.03
N ASN A 172 3.24 2.64 -11.76
CA ASN A 172 3.86 1.87 -10.66
C ASN A 172 5.41 1.92 -10.49
N ASP A 173 6.14 2.77 -11.20
CA ASP A 173 7.60 2.86 -11.07
C ASP A 173 8.04 3.72 -9.86
N GLY A 174 7.10 4.36 -9.16
CA GLY A 174 7.36 5.27 -8.04
C GLY A 174 6.92 4.78 -6.65
N LEU A 175 6.55 3.51 -6.46
CA LEU A 175 6.09 3.00 -5.16
C LEU A 175 7.26 2.46 -4.33
N LEU A 176 7.38 2.91 -3.07
CA LEU A 176 8.34 2.35 -2.11
C LEU A 176 7.71 1.20 -1.32
N GLY A 177 6.43 1.33 -0.96
CA GLY A 177 5.61 0.29 -0.35
C GLY A 177 4.42 0.87 0.41
N THR A 178 3.69 -0.01 1.10
CA THR A 178 2.50 0.37 1.88
C THR A 178 2.68 -0.02 3.34
N ILE A 179 2.30 0.88 4.23
CA ILE A 179 2.28 0.66 5.69
C ILE A 179 0.85 0.79 6.21
N VAL A 180 0.59 0.17 7.36
CA VAL A 180 -0.68 0.23 8.09
C VAL A 180 -0.42 0.92 9.42
N LEU A 181 -0.97 2.12 9.57
CA LEU A 181 -0.94 2.88 10.81
C LEU A 181 -2.17 2.56 11.64
N GLN A 182 -2.00 2.39 12.95
CA GLN A 182 -3.09 2.32 13.91
C GLN A 182 -3.09 3.60 14.74
N LEU A 183 -4.21 4.34 14.71
CA LEU A 183 -4.37 5.59 15.44
C LEU A 183 -5.54 5.48 16.43
N GLU A 184 -5.33 5.92 17.67
CA GLU A 184 -6.35 6.00 18.73
C GLU A 184 -7.23 7.25 18.60
N ILE A 185 -7.85 7.43 17.43
CA ILE A 185 -8.76 8.54 17.13
C ILE A 185 -9.97 8.07 16.32
N THR A 186 -11.05 8.83 16.39
CA THR A 186 -12.24 8.60 15.55
C THR A 186 -12.01 9.05 14.11
N LYS A 187 -12.70 8.40 13.16
CA LYS A 187 -12.66 8.78 11.74
C LYS A 187 -13.03 10.25 11.53
N GLU A 188 -14.06 10.75 12.21
CA GLU A 188 -14.48 12.16 12.10
C GLU A 188 -13.37 13.13 12.53
N THR A 189 -12.64 12.81 13.60
CA THR A 189 -11.52 13.64 14.07
C THR A 189 -10.35 13.58 13.10
N PHE A 190 -10.08 12.40 12.55
CA PHE A 190 -9.05 12.20 11.53
C PHE A 190 -9.37 13.00 10.27
N ASP A 191 -10.60 12.90 9.74
CA ASP A 191 -11.01 13.59 8.51
C ASP A 191 -10.79 15.12 8.62
N LYS A 192 -11.02 15.71 9.80
CA LYS A 192 -10.77 17.15 10.06
C LYS A 192 -9.29 17.55 10.04
N ARG A 193 -8.38 16.60 10.29
CA ARG A 193 -6.92 16.84 10.40
C ARG A 193 -6.11 16.12 9.32
N LYS A 194 -6.78 15.40 8.41
CA LYS A 194 -6.20 14.49 7.41
C LYS A 194 -5.10 15.16 6.59
N GLU A 195 -5.39 16.35 6.07
CA GLU A 195 -4.44 17.06 5.20
C GLU A 195 -3.16 17.45 5.93
N SER A 196 -3.30 18.11 7.09
CA SER A 196 -2.16 18.47 7.94
C SER A 196 -1.36 17.25 8.37
N PHE A 197 -2.02 16.12 8.61
CA PHE A 197 -1.37 14.86 8.95
C PHE A 197 -0.54 14.32 7.79
N LEU A 198 -1.10 14.25 6.57
CA LEU A 198 -0.38 13.77 5.38
C LEU A 198 0.83 14.67 5.04
N GLN A 199 0.67 15.99 5.16
CA GLN A 199 1.77 16.94 4.98
C GLN A 199 2.90 16.71 5.99
N ARG A 200 2.56 16.61 7.29
CA ARG A 200 3.55 16.32 8.34
C ARG A 200 4.23 14.99 8.11
N PHE A 201 3.48 13.97 7.71
CA PHE A 201 4.02 12.64 7.44
C PHE A 201 4.98 12.65 6.25
N SER A 202 4.60 13.32 5.16
CA SER A 202 5.46 13.54 3.99
C SER A 202 6.75 14.29 4.36
N SER A 203 6.63 15.36 5.16
CA SER A 203 7.78 16.15 5.63
C SER A 203 8.67 15.40 6.62
N ILE A 204 8.14 14.47 7.41
CA ILE A 204 8.95 13.67 8.35
C ILE A 204 9.83 12.69 7.59
N LEU A 205 9.24 12.02 6.60
CA LEU A 205 9.94 11.05 5.75
C LEU A 205 10.73 11.72 4.63
N ASN A 206 10.55 13.03 4.40
CA ASN A 206 11.04 13.70 3.19
C ASN A 206 10.65 12.91 1.93
N SER A 207 9.42 12.39 1.88
CA SER A 207 8.92 11.61 0.74
C SER A 207 7.41 11.74 0.58
N PRO A 208 6.87 11.78 -0.64
CA PRO A 208 5.42 11.84 -0.83
C PRO A 208 4.71 10.62 -0.25
N VAL A 209 3.58 10.87 0.42
CA VAL A 209 2.73 9.81 0.98
C VAL A 209 1.27 10.02 0.60
N LYS A 210 0.56 8.90 0.41
CA LYS A 210 -0.87 8.90 0.05
C LYS A 210 -1.62 7.87 0.86
N ILE A 211 -2.90 8.11 1.12
CA ILE A 211 -3.77 7.06 1.63
C ILE A 211 -4.04 6.09 0.48
N SER A 212 -3.84 4.80 0.72
CA SER A 212 -4.15 3.77 -0.27
C SER A 212 -5.64 3.79 -0.60
N LEU A 213 -6.00 3.41 -1.82
CA LEU A 213 -7.39 3.40 -2.27
C LEU A 213 -7.96 1.97 -2.30
N ASN A 214 -9.25 1.87 -1.99
CA ASN A 214 -10.08 0.71 -2.22
C ASN A 214 -10.31 0.47 -3.72
N LYS A 215 -10.87 -0.69 -4.07
CA LYS A 215 -11.22 -1.04 -5.47
C LYS A 215 -12.26 -0.10 -6.09
N ASP A 216 -13.06 0.56 -5.26
CA ASP A 216 -14.06 1.55 -5.66
C ASP A 216 -13.50 2.98 -5.75
N GLY A 217 -12.21 3.18 -5.47
CA GLY A 217 -11.54 4.48 -5.46
C GLY A 217 -11.69 5.27 -4.15
N SER A 218 -12.36 4.73 -3.14
CA SER A 218 -12.45 5.38 -1.81
C SER A 218 -11.17 5.19 -0.99
N GLU A 219 -10.88 6.09 -0.06
CA GLU A 219 -9.71 5.98 0.83
C GLU A 219 -9.83 4.74 1.75
N LEU A 220 -8.75 3.94 1.83
CA LEU A 220 -8.69 2.72 2.63
C LEU A 220 -8.40 3.06 4.11
N ILE A 221 -9.47 3.42 4.81
CA ILE A 221 -9.50 3.72 6.24
C ILE A 221 -10.51 2.79 6.91
N LEU A 222 -10.05 1.94 7.82
CA LEU A 222 -10.87 0.94 8.49
C LEU A 222 -11.00 1.26 9.99
N PRO A 223 -12.13 0.94 10.64
CA PRO A 223 -12.22 1.01 12.10
C PRO A 223 -11.27 -0.01 12.76
N TRP A 224 -10.66 0.37 13.87
CA TRP A 224 -9.81 -0.50 14.70
C TRP A 224 -10.48 -0.80 16.03
N TYR A 225 -10.43 -2.07 16.45
CA TYR A 225 -10.99 -2.58 17.69
C TYR A 225 -9.86 -3.21 18.51
N LYS A 226 -9.93 -3.15 19.84
CA LYS A 226 -8.98 -3.89 20.69
C LYS A 226 -9.09 -5.37 20.42
N ASP A 227 -7.99 -6.08 20.58
CA ASP A 227 -8.02 -7.53 20.70
C ASP A 227 -8.75 -7.88 22.01
N GLY A 228 -9.99 -8.35 21.87
CA GLY A 228 -10.93 -8.66 22.96
C GLY A 228 -12.33 -8.99 22.45
N ASN A 229 -13.20 -9.52 23.32
CA ASN A 229 -14.56 -9.97 22.97
C ASN A 229 -15.51 -8.83 22.56
N ASP A 230 -15.17 -7.57 22.85
CA ASP A 230 -16.03 -6.42 22.52
C ASP A 230 -15.63 -5.78 21.19
N LYS A 231 -16.24 -6.28 20.11
CA LYS A 231 -16.12 -5.71 18.75
C LYS A 231 -17.18 -4.64 18.46
N THR A 232 -17.94 -4.19 19.46
CA THR A 232 -19.09 -3.30 19.21
C THR A 232 -18.69 -1.84 19.01
N LYS A 233 -17.56 -1.43 19.60
CA LYS A 233 -17.08 -0.04 19.53
C LYS A 233 -15.62 0.04 19.06
N PRO A 234 -15.33 0.75 17.97
CA PRO A 234 -13.95 0.96 17.54
C PRO A 234 -13.22 1.87 18.54
N ILE A 235 -12.00 1.49 18.88
CA ILE A 235 -11.07 2.28 19.71
C ILE A 235 -10.35 3.32 18.86
N GLY A 236 -10.19 3.05 17.56
CA GLY A 236 -9.49 3.94 16.66
C GLY A 236 -9.72 3.62 15.20
N ILE A 237 -8.73 3.94 14.37
CA ILE A 237 -8.72 3.69 12.93
C ILE A 237 -7.42 3.01 12.49
N LYS A 238 -7.51 2.15 11.48
CA LYS A 238 -6.38 1.66 10.69
C LYS A 238 -6.34 2.40 9.35
N ILE A 239 -5.20 3.01 9.03
CA ILE A 239 -5.01 3.74 7.78
C ILE A 239 -3.91 3.05 7.00
N TYR A 240 -4.17 2.80 5.72
CA TYR A 240 -3.18 2.27 4.80
C TYR A 240 -2.52 3.43 4.07
N ILE A 241 -1.22 3.59 4.26
CA ILE A 241 -0.45 4.68 3.65
C ILE A 241 0.55 4.09 2.67
N THR A 242 0.45 4.54 1.43
CA THR A 242 1.41 4.27 0.38
C THR A 242 2.50 5.33 0.42
N ILE A 243 3.75 4.90 0.55
CA ILE A 243 4.94 5.75 0.49
C ILE A 243 5.53 5.66 -0.92
N LEU A 244 5.86 6.81 -1.50
CA LEU A 244 6.48 6.88 -2.82
C LEU A 244 8.01 6.91 -2.72
N LYS A 245 8.67 6.46 -3.78
CA LYS A 245 10.13 6.52 -3.93
C LYS A 245 10.52 7.93 -4.31
N THR A 246 11.47 8.48 -3.56
CA THR A 246 12.12 9.76 -3.88
C THR A 246 13.58 9.47 -4.23
N CYS A 247 13.91 9.64 -5.51
CA CYS A 247 15.25 9.38 -6.04
C CYS A 247 15.75 10.59 -6.83
N ASN A 248 17.07 10.79 -6.84
CA ASN A 248 17.66 11.90 -7.58
C ASN A 248 17.48 11.68 -9.10
N SER A 249 17.02 12.70 -9.82
CA SER A 249 16.76 12.67 -11.27
C SER A 249 17.98 12.33 -12.12
N SER A 250 19.19 12.45 -11.56
CA SER A 250 20.46 12.17 -12.24
C SER A 250 20.88 10.69 -12.19
N ASN A 251 20.37 9.92 -11.22
CA ASN A 251 20.68 8.49 -11.05
C ASN A 251 19.53 7.80 -10.32
N SER A 252 18.75 7.01 -11.07
CA SER A 252 17.62 6.20 -10.58
C SER A 252 18.00 5.22 -9.45
N SER A 253 19.28 4.92 -9.26
CA SER A 253 19.82 4.08 -8.18
C SER A 253 20.03 4.81 -6.85
N ASN A 254 20.11 6.15 -6.84
CA ASN A 254 20.33 6.91 -5.61
C ASN A 254 19.00 7.45 -5.07
N CYS A 255 18.23 6.54 -4.50
CA CYS A 255 17.01 6.84 -3.76
C CYS A 255 17.33 7.14 -2.30
N GLN A 256 16.51 7.97 -1.67
CA GLN A 256 16.65 8.30 -0.25
C GLN A 256 16.44 7.07 0.64
N PHE A 257 15.35 6.34 0.39
CA PHE A 257 15.09 5.03 0.98
C PHE A 257 15.03 3.99 -0.14
N ASP A 258 15.65 2.83 0.11
CA ASP A 258 15.67 1.71 -0.83
C ASP A 258 14.48 0.77 -0.61
N SER A 259 13.87 0.77 0.58
CA SER A 259 12.70 -0.04 0.91
C SER A 259 11.75 0.68 1.88
N VAL A 260 10.48 0.26 1.87
CA VAL A 260 9.48 0.71 2.87
C VAL A 260 9.91 0.36 4.29
N ARG A 261 10.69 -0.70 4.46
CA ARG A 261 11.28 -1.10 5.74
C ARG A 261 12.16 0.00 6.31
N GLN A 262 13.11 0.53 5.54
CA GLN A 262 13.98 1.62 5.98
C GLN A 262 13.19 2.87 6.40
N SER A 263 12.12 3.23 5.68
CA SER A 263 11.26 4.35 6.09
C SER A 263 10.58 4.09 7.44
N VAL A 264 10.17 2.86 7.68
CA VAL A 264 9.53 2.45 8.93
C VAL A 264 10.54 2.35 10.09
N ASP A 265 11.77 1.94 9.82
CA ASP A 265 12.88 1.97 10.77
C ASP A 265 13.19 3.42 11.17
N TYR A 266 13.24 4.34 10.20
CA TYR A 266 13.34 5.78 10.47
C TYR A 266 12.22 6.32 11.37
N LEU A 267 10.96 5.91 11.16
CA LEU A 267 9.86 6.26 12.07
C LEU A 267 10.05 5.65 13.47
N GLY A 268 10.59 4.43 13.55
CA GLY A 268 10.93 3.77 14.82
C GLY A 268 12.01 4.53 15.60
N ALA A 269 13.05 5.01 14.92
CA ALA A 269 14.07 5.87 15.52
C ALA A 269 13.49 7.22 16.00
N LEU A 270 12.50 7.78 15.30
CA LEU A 270 11.78 8.97 15.80
C LEU A 270 10.90 8.69 17.02
N GLN A 271 10.27 7.52 17.06
CA GLN A 271 9.51 7.09 18.24
C GLN A 271 10.44 6.91 19.44
N GLN A 272 11.66 6.39 19.23
CA GLN A 272 12.69 6.24 20.25
C GLN A 272 12.98 7.56 20.99
N ASN A 273 13.05 8.67 20.24
CA ASN A 273 13.28 10.01 20.78
C ASN A 273 12.01 10.70 21.31
N GLY A 274 10.84 10.05 21.20
CA GLY A 274 9.55 10.62 21.59
C GLY A 274 8.99 11.67 20.61
N GLU A 275 9.61 11.86 19.45
CA GLU A 275 9.27 12.95 18.52
C GLU A 275 8.14 12.60 17.55
N LEU A 276 7.90 11.31 17.29
CA LEU A 276 7.00 10.87 16.21
C LEU A 276 5.56 11.39 16.38
N ALA A 277 4.94 11.10 17.53
CA ALA A 277 3.56 11.50 17.82
C ALA A 277 3.40 13.02 17.89
N GLU A 278 4.40 13.72 18.44
CA GLU A 278 4.41 15.18 18.56
C GLU A 278 4.46 15.85 17.17
N ARG A 279 5.40 15.41 16.31
CA ARG A 279 5.57 15.97 14.97
C ARG A 279 4.35 15.73 14.08
N LEU A 280 3.74 14.56 14.20
CA LEU A 280 2.53 14.19 13.46
C LEU A 280 1.25 14.78 14.05
N GLN A 281 1.26 15.21 15.32
CA GLN A 281 0.10 15.68 16.06
C GLN A 281 -1.05 14.64 16.09
N MET A 282 -0.68 13.37 16.16
CA MET A 282 -1.58 12.22 16.14
C MET A 282 -1.10 11.14 17.12
N PRO A 283 -2.02 10.47 17.85
CA PRO A 283 -1.66 9.37 18.73
C PRO A 283 -1.49 8.08 17.89
N ILE A 284 -0.24 7.76 17.57
CA ILE A 284 0.11 6.51 16.88
C ILE A 284 0.31 5.42 17.92
N SER A 285 -0.44 4.33 17.76
CA SER A 285 -0.31 3.15 18.63
C SER A 285 0.60 2.09 18.01
N ASP A 286 0.55 1.92 16.68
CA ASP A 286 1.34 0.89 16.00
C ASP A 286 1.53 1.19 14.51
N ILE A 287 2.59 0.63 13.92
CA ILE A 287 2.90 0.71 12.48
C ILE A 287 3.30 -0.67 11.99
N ASN A 288 2.63 -1.16 10.95
CA ASN A 288 2.93 -2.44 10.33
C ASN A 288 3.25 -2.26 8.85
N ILE A 289 4.18 -3.05 8.31
CA ILE A 289 4.48 -3.07 6.87
C ILE A 289 3.53 -4.05 6.21
N LEU A 290 2.89 -3.65 5.11
CA LEU A 290 2.10 -4.57 4.30
C LEU A 290 3.05 -5.30 3.34
N PRO A 291 3.17 -6.64 3.41
CA PRO A 291 4.04 -7.38 2.50
C PRO A 291 3.54 -7.26 1.05
N ASP A 292 4.47 -7.18 0.09
CA ASP A 292 4.17 -7.00 -1.34
C ASP A 292 3.22 -8.05 -1.93
N SER A 293 3.08 -9.22 -1.28
CA SER A 293 2.13 -10.28 -1.67
C SER A 293 0.65 -9.92 -1.46
N ALA A 294 0.34 -8.83 -0.75
CA ALA A 294 -1.03 -8.33 -0.54
C ALA A 294 -1.42 -7.19 -1.50
N GLN A 295 -0.50 -6.76 -2.39
CA GLN A 295 -0.85 -5.88 -3.50
C GLN A 295 -1.75 -6.64 -4.49
N PRO A 296 -2.74 -6.00 -5.13
CA PRO A 296 -3.60 -6.69 -6.09
C PRO A 296 -2.72 -7.31 -7.19
N VAL A 297 -2.69 -8.64 -7.21
CA VAL A 297 -1.95 -9.44 -8.18
C VAL A 297 -2.25 -8.89 -9.57
N LYS A 298 -1.22 -8.42 -10.29
CA LYS A 298 -1.34 -8.03 -11.70
C LYS A 298 -2.09 -9.15 -12.41
N ASP A 299 -3.27 -8.83 -12.91
CA ASP A 299 -4.18 -9.79 -13.51
C ASP A 299 -3.56 -10.32 -14.82
N LYS A 300 -2.75 -11.38 -14.72
CA LYS A 300 -2.04 -12.02 -15.84
C LYS A 300 -3.01 -12.65 -16.85
N SER A 301 -4.32 -12.63 -16.57
CA SER A 301 -5.40 -13.18 -17.40
C SER A 301 -5.42 -12.63 -18.82
N LYS A 302 -5.02 -11.38 -19.06
CA LYS A 302 -5.00 -10.77 -20.41
C LYS A 302 -3.99 -11.41 -21.37
N TYR A 303 -2.87 -11.94 -20.85
CA TYR A 303 -1.83 -12.56 -21.69
C TYR A 303 -2.11 -14.04 -21.98
N ILE A 304 -2.97 -14.69 -21.20
CA ILE A 304 -3.37 -16.09 -21.41
C ILE A 304 -4.15 -16.24 -22.72
N TYR A 305 -5.02 -15.28 -23.06
CA TYR A 305 -5.77 -15.29 -24.33
C TYR A 305 -4.87 -15.14 -25.57
N LEU A 306 -3.82 -14.33 -25.48
CA LEU A 306 -2.87 -14.13 -26.59
C LEU A 306 -2.04 -15.40 -26.87
N VAL A 307 -1.63 -16.12 -25.81
CA VAL A 307 -0.78 -17.32 -25.96
C VAL A 307 -1.59 -18.56 -26.35
N THR A 308 -2.88 -18.63 -26.03
CA THR A 308 -3.70 -19.82 -26.29
C THR A 308 -4.54 -19.72 -27.57
N ILE A 309 -5.21 -18.60 -27.82
CA ILE A 309 -6.19 -18.48 -28.92
C ILE A 309 -5.50 -18.27 -30.27
N ILE A 310 -4.45 -17.44 -30.33
CA ILE A 310 -3.74 -17.12 -31.58
C ILE A 310 -3.15 -18.36 -32.26
N PRO A 311 -2.40 -19.24 -31.57
CA PRO A 311 -1.89 -20.46 -32.20
C PRO A 311 -3.01 -21.43 -32.60
N CYS A 312 -4.10 -21.52 -31.83
CA CYS A 312 -5.23 -22.38 -32.20
C CYS A 312 -5.90 -21.93 -33.50
N VAL A 313 -6.08 -20.63 -33.71
CA VAL A 313 -6.64 -20.08 -34.97
C VAL A 313 -5.70 -20.30 -36.14
N LEU A 314 -4.39 -20.16 -35.95
CA LEU A 314 -3.39 -20.46 -36.99
C LEU A 314 -3.41 -21.95 -37.40
N VAL A 315 -3.50 -22.87 -36.45
CA VAL A 315 -3.60 -24.30 -36.75
C VAL A 315 -4.90 -24.63 -37.51
N LEU A 316 -6.03 -24.05 -37.10
CA LEU A 316 -7.31 -24.27 -37.78
C LEU A 316 -7.33 -23.76 -39.21
N THR A 317 -6.73 -22.60 -39.48
CA THR A 317 -6.65 -22.04 -40.85
C THR A 317 -5.76 -22.90 -41.75
N LEU A 318 -4.65 -23.45 -41.24
CA LEU A 318 -3.81 -24.38 -41.98
C LEU A 318 -4.53 -25.69 -42.31
N LEU A 319 -5.27 -26.26 -41.36
CA LEU A 319 -6.05 -27.49 -41.57
C LEU A 319 -7.17 -27.31 -42.61
N VAL A 320 -7.91 -26.19 -42.54
CA VAL A 320 -8.95 -25.87 -43.53
C VAL A 320 -8.34 -25.61 -44.90
N GLY A 321 -7.23 -24.87 -44.99
CA GLY A 321 -6.52 -24.62 -46.24
C GLY A 321 -6.07 -25.92 -46.91
N TYR A 322 -5.48 -26.83 -46.14
CA TYR A 322 -5.08 -28.15 -46.62
C TYR A 322 -6.27 -28.97 -47.15
N GLY A 323 -7.39 -28.99 -46.42
CA GLY A 323 -8.60 -29.69 -46.82
C GLY A 323 -9.26 -29.14 -48.10
N LEU A 324 -9.13 -27.84 -48.36
CA LEU A 324 -9.63 -27.23 -49.60
C LEU A 324 -8.74 -27.54 -50.81
N MET A 325 -7.41 -27.65 -50.63
CA MET A 325 -6.49 -28.00 -51.72
C MET A 325 -6.63 -29.45 -52.20
N GLN A 326 -7.08 -30.36 -51.33
CA GLN A 326 -7.28 -31.77 -51.71
C GLN A 326 -8.59 -32.06 -52.46
N ARG A 327 -9.44 -31.05 -52.72
CA ARG A 327 -10.67 -31.29 -53.49
C ARG A 327 -10.30 -31.57 -54.96
N PRO A 328 -10.63 -32.76 -55.51
CA PRO A 328 -10.35 -33.06 -56.92
C PRO A 328 -11.09 -32.07 -57.81
N ARG A 329 -10.36 -31.42 -58.73
CA ARG A 329 -10.94 -30.49 -59.70
C ARG A 329 -11.93 -31.24 -60.59
N ARG A 330 -13.20 -30.80 -60.62
CA ARG A 330 -14.19 -31.36 -61.54
C ARG A 330 -13.85 -30.94 -62.96
N LEU A 331 -13.56 -31.89 -63.83
CA LEU A 331 -13.29 -31.66 -65.24
C LEU A 331 -14.63 -31.41 -65.96
N ILE A 332 -14.87 -30.18 -66.39
CA ILE A 332 -16.06 -29.83 -67.19
C ILE A 332 -15.71 -30.08 -68.66
N LYS A 333 -16.35 -31.06 -69.31
CA LYS A 333 -16.29 -31.22 -70.78
C LYS A 333 -17.36 -30.31 -71.39
N ALA A 334 -16.95 -29.20 -72.02
CA ALA A 334 -17.84 -28.34 -72.78
C ALA A 334 -17.73 -28.65 -74.28
N PRO A 335 -18.85 -28.72 -75.04
CA PRO A 335 -18.81 -28.88 -76.49
C PRO A 335 -18.29 -27.61 -77.17
N VAL A 336 -17.35 -27.75 -78.11
CA VAL A 336 -16.77 -26.64 -78.89
C VAL A 336 -17.76 -26.22 -79.97
N TRP A 337 -18.00 -24.91 -80.08
CA TRP A 337 -18.93 -24.30 -81.03
C TRP A 337 -18.38 -24.35 -82.47
N PHE A 338 -19.20 -24.79 -83.42
CA PHE A 338 -18.91 -24.75 -84.85
C PHE A 338 -19.66 -23.58 -85.50
N PRO A 339 -19.02 -22.78 -86.37
CA PRO A 339 -19.63 -21.60 -86.98
C PRO A 339 -20.76 -21.95 -87.95
N THR A 340 -21.91 -21.30 -87.74
CA THR A 340 -23.14 -21.45 -88.53
C THR A 340 -23.13 -20.56 -89.76
N THR A 341 -22.66 -21.08 -90.90
CA THR A 341 -23.03 -20.56 -92.24
C THR A 341 -23.65 -21.66 -93.09
N LEU A 342 -24.59 -22.40 -92.52
CA LEU A 342 -25.49 -23.32 -93.22
C LEU A 342 -26.74 -23.44 -92.33
N ILE A 343 -27.49 -22.34 -92.21
CA ILE A 343 -28.85 -22.38 -91.65
C ILE A 343 -29.78 -22.47 -92.85
N ASP A 344 -30.32 -23.67 -93.07
CA ASP A 344 -31.50 -23.84 -93.90
C ASP A 344 -32.72 -23.59 -93.00
N GLU A 345 -33.44 -22.51 -93.30
CA GLU A 345 -34.64 -22.08 -92.58
C GLU A 345 -35.78 -23.05 -92.88
N ASN A 346 -35.90 -24.13 -92.10
CA ASN A 346 -37.16 -24.87 -92.05
C ASN A 346 -37.36 -25.58 -90.71
N LYS A 347 -38.56 -25.39 -90.17
CA LYS A 347 -39.17 -25.98 -88.96
C LYS A 347 -38.84 -25.32 -87.61
N ARG A 348 -39.53 -24.21 -87.41
CA ARG A 348 -40.29 -23.96 -86.16
C ARG A 348 -41.22 -25.16 -85.87
N GLU A 349 -41.47 -25.36 -84.57
CA GLU A 349 -42.43 -26.28 -83.93
C GLU A 349 -41.94 -27.69 -83.56
N THR A 350 -41.63 -27.83 -82.27
CA THR A 350 -42.03 -28.89 -81.32
C THR A 350 -41.51 -28.41 -79.95
N SER A 351 -42.25 -27.71 -79.09
CA SER A 351 -43.63 -27.90 -78.65
C SER A 351 -43.81 -29.29 -77.99
N TRP A 352 -43.91 -29.26 -76.66
CA TRP A 352 -44.80 -30.08 -75.83
C TRP A 352 -44.48 -31.51 -75.35
N ILE A 353 -43.23 -32.00 -75.28
CA ILE A 353 -42.97 -33.27 -74.56
C ILE A 353 -41.66 -33.20 -73.74
N ASN A 354 -41.74 -33.58 -72.45
CA ASN A 354 -40.69 -33.75 -71.42
C ASN A 354 -40.74 -32.80 -70.20
N ARG A 355 -41.83 -32.03 -70.05
CA ARG A 355 -42.28 -31.55 -68.74
C ARG A 355 -43.00 -32.69 -68.00
N ILE A 356 -42.31 -33.79 -67.66
CA ILE A 356 -42.72 -34.86 -66.72
C ILE A 356 -41.46 -35.69 -66.39
N LYS A 357 -41.23 -35.94 -65.09
CA LYS A 357 -40.11 -36.68 -64.45
C LYS A 357 -38.83 -35.85 -64.33
N THR A 358 -38.25 -35.58 -63.18
CA THR A 358 -38.39 -36.07 -61.79
C THR A 358 -37.55 -35.09 -60.96
N LYS A 359 -38.09 -34.56 -59.84
CA LYS A 359 -37.73 -34.92 -58.46
C LYS A 359 -36.20 -34.91 -58.21
N ASN A 360 -35.64 -34.27 -57.20
CA ASN A 360 -36.18 -33.93 -55.89
C ASN A 360 -35.12 -33.12 -55.10
N THR A 361 -35.61 -32.31 -54.14
CA THR A 361 -35.05 -32.05 -52.79
C THR A 361 -33.73 -31.29 -52.65
N ASN A 362 -33.50 -30.43 -51.65
CA ASN A 362 -34.31 -29.83 -50.58
C ASN A 362 -33.46 -28.68 -49.98
N PHE A 363 -34.10 -27.59 -49.58
CA PHE A 363 -33.55 -26.63 -48.62
C PHE A 363 -34.70 -26.33 -47.65
N ASP A 364 -34.58 -26.73 -46.40
CA ASP A 364 -35.56 -26.41 -45.35
C ASP A 364 -34.92 -25.48 -44.32
N VAL A 365 -35.50 -24.29 -44.21
CA VAL A 365 -35.45 -23.43 -43.02
C VAL A 365 -36.87 -23.44 -42.48
N SER A 366 -37.07 -23.89 -41.24
CA SER A 366 -38.39 -23.86 -40.62
C SER A 366 -38.36 -23.07 -39.32
N ASN A 367 -39.25 -22.09 -39.25
CA ASN A 367 -39.59 -21.33 -38.07
C ASN A 367 -41.12 -21.40 -37.91
N ASN A 368 -41.54 -21.62 -36.66
CA ASN A 368 -42.86 -21.42 -36.05
C ASN A 368 -44.06 -22.31 -36.44
N LYS A 369 -44.67 -22.90 -35.39
CA LYS A 369 -46.12 -22.78 -35.15
C LYS A 369 -46.54 -22.95 -33.68
N LYS A 370 -47.45 -22.06 -33.27
CA LYS A 370 -48.27 -22.03 -32.04
C LYS A 370 -49.30 -23.15 -31.99
N GLN A 371 -49.70 -23.54 -30.78
CA GLN A 371 -51.08 -23.73 -30.27
C GLN A 371 -51.01 -24.22 -28.80
N LYS A 372 -52.05 -24.21 -27.96
CA LYS A 372 -52.92 -23.17 -27.37
C LYS A 372 -53.56 -23.86 -26.13
N LEU A 373 -53.55 -23.18 -24.98
CA LEU A 373 -54.36 -23.28 -23.73
C LEU A 373 -54.89 -24.63 -23.17
N ASP A 374 -54.74 -24.84 -21.86
CA ASP A 374 -55.86 -24.72 -20.91
C ASP A 374 -55.44 -24.52 -19.44
N HIS A 375 -56.38 -23.98 -18.66
CA HIS A 375 -56.29 -23.33 -17.35
C HIS A 375 -56.30 -24.24 -16.10
N GLN A 376 -55.95 -23.60 -14.97
CA GLN A 376 -56.37 -23.80 -13.55
C GLN A 376 -55.20 -24.17 -12.63
N SER A 377 -55.07 -23.68 -11.39
CA SER A 377 -55.50 -22.50 -10.62
C SER A 377 -55.09 -22.80 -9.17
N LEU A 378 -54.77 -21.75 -8.41
CA LEU A 378 -54.71 -21.67 -6.94
C LEU A 378 -53.44 -22.13 -6.20
N SER A 379 -53.14 -21.30 -5.20
CA SER A 379 -51.94 -21.18 -4.36
C SER A 379 -52.24 -21.72 -2.95
N PRO A 380 -51.52 -21.26 -1.92
CA PRO A 380 -50.54 -21.98 -1.08
C PRO A 380 -51.15 -22.57 0.21
N ASP A 381 -50.37 -23.30 1.02
CA ASP A 381 -50.35 -23.13 2.49
C ASP A 381 -49.34 -24.04 3.21
N CYS A 382 -49.07 -23.63 4.44
CA CYS A 382 -47.98 -23.90 5.39
C CYS A 382 -48.02 -25.24 6.16
N GLU A 383 -47.05 -25.36 7.10
CA GLU A 383 -47.03 -26.17 8.35
C GLU A 383 -46.46 -27.61 8.23
N THR A 384 -45.70 -28.20 9.16
CA THR A 384 -45.33 -27.96 10.58
C THR A 384 -44.10 -28.82 10.98
N MET A 385 -43.44 -28.47 12.11
CA MET A 385 -42.46 -29.30 12.85
C MET A 385 -43.11 -30.55 13.50
N PRO A 386 -42.30 -31.50 14.01
CA PRO A 386 -42.31 -31.67 15.46
C PRO A 386 -40.94 -31.87 16.14
N THR A 387 -40.93 -31.52 17.42
CA THR A 387 -39.93 -31.74 18.47
C THR A 387 -39.78 -33.22 18.86
N ASN A 388 -38.59 -33.62 19.33
CA ASN A 388 -38.48 -34.36 20.59
C ASN A 388 -37.08 -34.30 21.21
N THR A 389 -37.08 -34.02 22.51
CA THR A 389 -36.00 -33.94 23.49
C THR A 389 -35.64 -35.32 24.07
N LEU A 390 -34.37 -35.53 24.44
CA LEU A 390 -34.02 -36.31 25.65
C LEU A 390 -32.65 -35.84 26.21
N ASN A 391 -32.62 -35.59 27.52
CA ASN A 391 -31.50 -35.09 28.32
C ASN A 391 -30.74 -36.23 29.06
N ILE A 392 -29.38 -36.16 29.06
CA ILE A 392 -28.33 -36.19 30.15
C ILE A 392 -28.41 -37.35 31.21
N PRO A 393 -27.34 -37.93 31.84
CA PRO A 393 -26.05 -37.31 32.25
C PRO A 393 -24.73 -38.14 32.29
N GLY A 394 -23.59 -37.42 32.43
CA GLY A 394 -22.36 -37.89 33.11
C GLY A 394 -21.02 -37.57 32.40
N GLY A 395 -20.25 -36.59 32.89
CA GLY A 395 -18.84 -36.33 32.49
C GLY A 395 -17.81 -37.18 33.27
N PRO A 396 -16.57 -36.72 33.54
CA PRO A 396 -15.59 -35.95 32.74
C PRO A 396 -14.26 -36.74 32.53
N ASN A 397 -13.32 -36.17 31.76
CA ASN A 397 -11.86 -36.45 31.64
C ASN A 397 -11.40 -36.75 30.20
N GLY A 398 -10.40 -36.01 29.73
CA GLY A 398 -9.75 -36.23 28.43
C GLY A 398 -8.87 -35.08 27.95
N ASP A 399 -7.98 -34.61 28.83
CA ASP A 399 -6.55 -34.40 28.59
C ASP A 399 -5.96 -34.47 27.14
N ILE A 400 -5.06 -33.50 26.87
CA ILE A 400 -3.71 -33.64 26.25
C ILE A 400 -3.45 -33.12 24.79
N ASN A 401 -2.50 -32.17 24.74
CA ASN A 401 -1.45 -31.78 23.75
C ASN A 401 -1.86 -31.34 22.33
N ILE A 402 -1.48 -30.15 21.81
CA ILE A 402 -0.17 -29.46 21.64
C ILE A 402 0.88 -30.28 20.87
N LEU A 403 1.03 -29.97 19.56
CA LEU A 403 2.26 -29.65 18.81
C LEU A 403 2.04 -29.95 17.31
N GLU A 404 2.05 -28.91 16.47
CA GLU A 404 3.09 -28.61 15.47
C GLU A 404 2.83 -27.25 14.80
#